data_AF-A0A8B7Z9F4-F1
#
_entry.id   AF-A0A8B7Z9F4-F1
#
_cell.length_a   1.000
_cell.length_b   1.000
_cell.length_c   1.000
_cell.angle_alpha   90.00
_cell.angle_beta   90.00
_cell.angle_gamma   90.00
#
_symmetry.space_group_name_H-M   'P 1'
#
loop_
_entity.id
_entity.type
_entity.pdbx_description
1 polymer ?
#
loop_
_entity_poly.entity_id
_entity_poly.type
_entity_poly.pdbx_seq_one_letter_code
_entity_poly.pdbx_strand_id
1 'polypeptide(L)'
;MADSAPKLARDSTMNVTAKEGVEFLKSQGADHLLPEDPDKPEVQRDTTIQATVKESEAILKDANIDKDARTRGEQQRLQEISEETKVDDPPRVPRDHTMKETAKEAQELLGDAPIGETRSQTRDITKAAAEEEEEEEEEEEDEEEEEDDGVEDGNEEEDEEVTSLKRTHTMAETMQEGQEFLKRQKTNGDVAKKDAAEDA
;
A
#
# COMPACT_ATOMS: atom_id res chain seq x y z
N MET A 1 6.01 60.37 -58.15
CA MET A 1 4.94 59.48 -58.62
C MET A 1 5.36 58.07 -58.24
N ALA A 2 4.90 57.56 -57.10
CA ALA A 2 5.17 56.20 -56.67
C ALA A 2 3.86 55.43 -56.79
N ASP A 3 3.76 54.60 -57.82
CA ASP A 3 2.60 53.78 -58.11
C ASP A 3 2.45 52.70 -57.02
N SER A 4 1.37 52.81 -56.26
CA SER A 4 0.98 51.82 -55.25
C SER A 4 0.60 50.51 -55.95
N ALA A 5 1.41 49.47 -55.76
CA ALA A 5 1.14 48.14 -56.30
C ALA A 5 -0.21 47.59 -55.77
N PRO A 6 -1.05 46.98 -56.64
CA PRO A 6 -2.33 46.41 -56.24
C PRO A 6 -2.12 45.20 -55.33
N LYS A 7 -2.62 45.28 -54.09
CA LYS A 7 -2.66 44.14 -53.16
C LYS A 7 -3.74 43.16 -53.65
N LEU A 8 -3.34 42.07 -54.31
CA LEU A 8 -4.22 40.93 -54.53
C LEU A 8 -4.49 40.25 -53.17
N ALA A 9 -5.66 40.51 -52.60
CA ALA A 9 -6.19 39.66 -51.54
C ALA A 9 -6.55 38.31 -52.18
N ARG A 10 -5.69 37.31 -52.03
CA ARG A 10 -6.02 35.93 -52.35
C ARG A 10 -6.96 35.44 -51.26
N ASP A 11 -8.25 35.38 -51.57
CA ASP A 11 -9.20 34.68 -50.72
C ASP A 11 -8.69 33.25 -50.50
N SER A 12 -8.71 32.80 -49.24
CA SER A 12 -8.44 31.41 -48.89
C SER A 12 -9.34 30.49 -49.73
N THR A 13 -8.78 29.39 -50.23
CA THR A 13 -9.51 28.40 -51.04
C THR A 13 -10.81 27.95 -50.36
N MET A 14 -10.83 27.90 -49.03
CA MET A 14 -12.01 27.57 -48.23
C MET A 14 -13.14 28.60 -48.37
N ASN A 15 -12.82 29.88 -48.46
CA ASN A 15 -13.83 30.95 -48.64
C ASN A 15 -14.43 30.91 -50.05
N VAL A 16 -13.63 30.53 -51.05
CA VAL A 16 -14.08 30.37 -52.43
C VAL A 16 -15.07 29.20 -52.51
N THR A 17 -14.71 28.04 -51.97
CA THR A 17 -15.60 26.86 -51.95
C THR A 17 -16.89 27.09 -51.15
N ALA A 18 -16.83 27.85 -50.06
CA ALA A 18 -18.03 28.20 -49.30
C ALA A 18 -18.97 29.12 -50.10
N LYS A 19 -18.43 30.12 -50.81
CA LYS A 19 -19.22 31.01 -51.68
C LYS A 19 -19.84 30.22 -52.84
N GLU A 20 -19.06 29.37 -53.51
CA GLU A 20 -19.54 28.51 -54.60
C GLU A 20 -20.62 27.52 -54.13
N GLY A 21 -20.47 26.94 -52.93
CA GLY A 21 -21.48 26.04 -52.34
C GLY A 21 -22.81 26.73 -52.08
N VAL A 22 -22.79 27.98 -51.59
CA VAL A 22 -24.01 28.78 -51.37
C VAL A 22 -24.67 29.13 -52.70
N GLU A 23 -23.91 29.53 -53.71
CA GLU A 23 -24.43 29.83 -55.04
C GLU A 23 -25.00 28.58 -55.72
N PHE A 24 -24.34 27.43 -55.58
CA PHE A 24 -24.83 26.16 -56.07
C PHE A 24 -26.17 25.77 -55.43
N LEU A 25 -26.30 25.90 -54.11
CA LEU A 25 -27.55 25.63 -53.39
C LEU A 25 -28.68 26.57 -53.84
N LYS A 26 -28.39 27.87 -54.01
CA LYS A 26 -29.36 28.83 -54.56
C LYS A 26 -29.80 28.44 -55.97
N SER A 27 -28.89 27.98 -56.82
CA SER A 27 -29.20 27.55 -58.20
C SER A 27 -30.07 26.29 -58.27
N GLN A 28 -30.00 25.43 -57.26
CA GLN A 28 -30.81 24.21 -57.12
C GLN A 28 -32.23 24.49 -56.60
N GLY A 29 -32.60 25.77 -56.40
CA GLY A 29 -33.90 26.14 -55.85
C GLY A 29 -34.04 25.78 -54.36
N ALA A 30 -32.91 25.62 -53.66
CA ALA A 30 -32.88 25.30 -52.24
C ALA A 30 -33.23 26.50 -51.34
N ASP A 31 -33.77 27.59 -51.90
CA ASP A 31 -34.24 28.76 -51.13
C ASP A 31 -35.34 28.38 -50.11
N HIS A 32 -35.99 27.22 -50.27
CA HIS A 32 -36.93 26.64 -49.30
C HIS A 32 -36.26 25.66 -48.29
N LEU A 33 -35.09 25.10 -48.58
CA LEU A 33 -34.49 24.06 -47.73
C LEU A 33 -33.85 24.57 -46.43
N LEU A 34 -33.90 25.88 -46.19
CA LEU A 34 -33.69 26.46 -44.87
C LEU A 34 -35.04 26.94 -44.32
N PRO A 35 -35.85 26.06 -43.70
CA PRO A 35 -36.85 26.55 -42.77
C PRO A 35 -36.07 27.27 -41.65
N GLU A 36 -36.21 28.59 -41.60
CA GLU A 36 -35.98 29.34 -40.36
C GLU A 36 -37.08 28.89 -39.38
N ASP A 37 -36.90 27.74 -38.73
CA ASP A 37 -37.76 27.33 -37.63
C ASP A 37 -37.48 28.29 -36.47
N PRO A 38 -38.40 29.23 -36.13
CA PRO A 38 -38.19 30.14 -35.00
C PRO A 38 -38.22 29.40 -33.65
N ASP A 39 -38.64 28.14 -33.64
CA ASP A 39 -38.74 27.28 -32.47
C ASP A 39 -37.59 26.27 -32.35
N LYS A 40 -36.54 26.39 -33.18
CA LYS A 40 -35.35 25.57 -32.97
C LYS A 40 -34.67 26.07 -31.69
N PRO A 41 -34.61 25.26 -30.60
CA PRO A 41 -33.95 25.69 -29.38
C PRO A 41 -32.51 26.03 -29.74
N GLU A 42 -32.11 27.25 -29.40
CA GLU A 42 -30.74 27.71 -29.57
C GLU A 42 -29.88 26.84 -28.67
N VAL A 43 -29.34 25.75 -29.24
CA VAL A 43 -28.43 24.88 -28.53
C VAL A 43 -27.21 25.74 -28.24
N GLN A 44 -27.10 26.18 -26.99
CA GLN A 44 -25.91 26.84 -26.50
C GLN A 44 -24.79 25.83 -26.70
N ARG A 45 -24.05 26.01 -27.80
CA ARG A 45 -22.81 25.28 -28.02
C ARG A 45 -21.87 25.85 -26.99
N ASP A 46 -21.90 25.25 -25.80
CA ASP A 46 -20.87 25.47 -24.82
C ASP A 46 -19.56 25.29 -25.57
N THR A 47 -18.81 26.37 -25.69
CA THR A 47 -17.46 26.30 -26.24
C THR A 47 -16.73 25.25 -25.41
N THR A 48 -15.79 24.50 -26.00
CA THR A 48 -15.12 23.40 -25.28
C THR A 48 -14.55 23.83 -23.92
N ILE A 49 -14.20 25.12 -23.78
CA ILE A 49 -13.79 25.77 -22.52
C ILE A 49 -14.93 25.87 -21.48
N GLN A 50 -16.15 26.22 -21.89
CA GLN A 50 -17.30 26.28 -20.98
C GLN A 50 -17.73 24.89 -20.50
N ALA A 51 -17.65 23.88 -21.37
CA ALA A 51 -17.90 22.49 -20.98
C ALA A 51 -16.87 22.02 -19.93
N THR A 52 -15.57 22.27 -20.16
CA THR A 52 -14.53 21.89 -19.19
C THR A 52 -14.62 22.67 -17.88
N VAL A 53 -15.01 23.94 -17.90
CA VAL A 53 -15.26 24.70 -16.67
C VAL A 53 -16.43 24.11 -15.89
N LYS A 54 -17.56 23.82 -16.54
CA LYS A 54 -18.73 23.18 -15.89
C LYS A 54 -18.39 21.81 -15.31
N GLU A 55 -17.62 20.99 -16.04
CA GLU A 55 -17.13 19.69 -15.55
C GLU A 55 -16.18 19.85 -14.35
N SER A 56 -15.24 20.79 -14.42
CA SER A 56 -14.31 21.04 -13.31
C SER A 56 -15.03 21.54 -12.05
N GLU A 57 -16.05 22.40 -12.20
CA GLU A 57 -16.88 22.84 -11.09
C GLU A 57 -17.68 21.70 -10.47
N ALA A 58 -18.23 20.78 -11.29
CA ALA A 58 -18.93 19.61 -10.78
C ALA A 58 -18.00 18.70 -9.96
N ILE A 59 -16.76 18.50 -10.41
CA ILE A 59 -15.75 17.71 -9.69
C ILE A 59 -15.32 18.39 -8.38
N LEU A 60 -15.20 19.72 -8.37
CA LEU A 60 -14.75 20.49 -7.21
C LEU A 60 -15.84 20.77 -6.17
N LYS A 61 -17.12 20.68 -6.52
CA LYS A 61 -18.25 20.93 -5.59
C LYS A 61 -18.38 19.87 -4.50
N ASP A 62 -18.11 18.60 -4.83
CA ASP A 62 -18.20 17.48 -3.88
C ASP A 62 -16.85 17.08 -3.29
N ALA A 63 -15.77 17.66 -3.81
CA ALA A 63 -14.46 17.50 -3.22
C ALA A 63 -14.43 18.25 -1.88
N ASN A 64 -14.56 17.51 -0.78
CA ASN A 64 -14.08 17.93 0.53
C ASN A 64 -12.55 18.07 0.45
N ILE A 65 -12.09 19.12 -0.22
CA ILE A 65 -10.70 19.52 -0.25
C ILE A 65 -10.38 19.86 1.20
N ASP A 66 -9.60 18.99 1.82
CA ASP A 66 -9.12 19.20 3.17
C ASP A 66 -8.50 20.60 3.23
N LYS A 67 -9.02 21.45 4.13
CA LYS A 67 -8.52 22.82 4.28
C LYS A 67 -7.05 22.83 4.72
N ASP A 68 -6.59 21.69 5.25
CA ASP A 68 -5.21 21.45 5.64
C ASP A 68 -4.38 20.75 4.54
N ALA A 69 -4.95 20.45 3.37
CA ALA A 69 -4.21 19.94 2.23
C ALA A 69 -3.25 21.02 1.68
N ARG A 70 -2.03 21.02 2.24
CA ARG A 70 -0.97 21.95 1.87
C ARG A 70 -0.73 21.91 0.37
N THR A 71 -1.03 23.02 -0.28
CA THR A 71 -0.72 23.22 -1.69
C THR A 71 0.80 23.15 -1.89
N ARG A 72 1.26 22.81 -3.10
CA ARG A 72 2.69 22.76 -3.43
C ARG A 72 3.42 24.07 -3.08
N GLY A 73 2.75 25.22 -3.21
CA GLY A 73 3.30 26.52 -2.83
C GLY A 73 3.43 26.71 -1.31
N GLU A 74 2.49 26.16 -0.52
CA GLU A 74 2.60 26.17 0.95
C GLU A 74 3.68 25.22 1.44
N GLN A 75 3.89 24.07 0.78
CA GLN A 75 5.02 23.20 1.09
C GLN A 75 6.36 23.90 0.87
N GLN A 76 6.49 24.69 -0.21
CA GLN A 76 7.69 25.49 -0.45
C GLN A 76 7.89 26.56 0.62
N ARG A 77 6.84 27.27 1.03
CA ARG A 77 6.92 28.25 2.13
C ARG A 77 7.29 27.59 3.45
N LEU A 78 6.78 26.40 3.74
CA LEU A 78 7.13 25.65 4.95
C LEU A 78 8.55 25.12 4.91
N GLN A 79 9.04 24.72 3.73
CA GLN A 79 10.43 24.34 3.53
C GLN A 79 11.35 25.55 3.76
N GLU A 80 11.03 26.70 3.17
CA GLU A 80 11.77 27.95 3.35
C GLU A 80 11.78 28.39 4.81
N ILE A 81 10.63 28.38 5.50
CA ILE A 81 10.54 28.65 6.94
C ILE A 81 11.37 27.61 7.72
N SER A 82 11.28 26.31 7.40
CA SER A 82 12.05 25.27 8.09
C SER A 82 13.55 25.36 7.87
N GLU A 83 13.98 25.88 6.73
CA GLU A 83 15.39 26.13 6.41
C GLU A 83 15.90 27.40 7.09
N GLU A 84 15.06 28.43 7.20
CA GLU A 84 15.34 29.68 7.88
C GLU A 84 15.31 29.52 9.42
N THR A 85 14.45 28.66 9.95
CA THR A 85 14.39 28.30 11.39
C THR A 85 15.29 27.12 11.76
N LYS A 86 16.37 26.83 11.01
CA LYS A 86 17.48 25.99 11.50
C LYS A 86 18.24 26.73 12.60
N VAL A 87 17.54 27.07 13.68
CA VAL A 87 18.08 27.55 14.94
C VAL A 87 17.98 26.36 15.89
N ASP A 88 19.12 25.70 16.05
CA ASP A 88 19.42 24.64 17.00
C ASP A 88 18.58 23.36 16.91
N ASP A 89 19.26 22.23 16.86
CA ASP A 89 18.63 20.91 16.96
C ASP A 89 17.57 20.95 18.09
N PRO A 90 16.29 20.63 17.82
CA PRO A 90 15.29 20.58 18.88
C PRO A 90 15.85 19.65 19.97
N PRO A 91 15.76 20.03 21.26
CA PRO A 91 16.38 19.30 22.35
C PRO A 91 16.01 17.83 22.18
N ARG A 92 17.03 17.01 21.91
CA ARG A 92 16.88 15.61 21.57
C ARG A 92 16.15 14.98 22.74
N VAL A 93 14.84 14.73 22.57
CA VAL A 93 14.04 14.10 23.62
C VAL A 93 14.70 12.75 23.86
N PRO A 94 15.28 12.49 25.05
CA PRO A 94 15.94 11.22 25.29
C PRO A 94 14.88 10.14 25.19
N ARG A 95 14.93 9.33 24.13
CA ARG A 95 14.08 8.13 23.95
C ARG A 95 14.57 6.98 24.84
N ASP A 96 15.07 7.35 26.01
CA ASP A 96 15.78 6.47 26.92
C ASP A 96 14.83 5.66 27.77
N HIS A 97 13.56 6.07 27.89
CA HIS A 97 12.64 5.43 28.83
C HIS A 97 12.14 4.07 28.34
N THR A 98 11.57 3.98 27.15
CA THR A 98 10.90 2.74 26.73
C THR A 98 11.87 1.59 26.52
N MET A 99 13.02 1.83 25.90
CA MET A 99 13.98 0.75 25.61
C MET A 99 14.74 0.29 26.86
N LYS A 100 15.02 1.19 27.82
CA LYS A 100 15.62 0.81 29.10
C LYS A 100 14.64 0.05 29.99
N GLU A 101 13.35 0.41 29.96
CA GLU A 101 12.30 -0.32 30.68
C GLU A 101 12.11 -1.72 30.10
N THR A 102 12.01 -1.87 28.77
CA THR A 102 11.93 -3.20 28.14
C THR A 102 13.16 -4.06 28.42
N ALA A 103 14.36 -3.46 28.48
CA ALA A 103 15.57 -4.21 28.84
C ALA A 103 15.56 -4.67 30.31
N LYS A 104 15.07 -3.84 31.23
CA LYS A 104 14.91 -4.22 32.65
C LYS A 104 13.85 -5.31 32.84
N GLU A 105 12.70 -5.18 32.17
CA GLU A 105 11.64 -6.20 32.19
C GLU A 105 12.14 -7.53 31.60
N ALA A 106 12.93 -7.48 30.52
CA ALA A 106 13.54 -8.67 29.96
C ALA A 106 14.52 -9.32 30.93
N GLN A 107 15.36 -8.53 31.62
CA GLN A 107 16.28 -9.05 32.64
C GLN A 107 15.55 -9.64 33.84
N GLU A 108 14.43 -9.05 34.28
CA GLU A 108 13.60 -9.59 35.37
C GLU A 108 12.91 -10.91 34.97
N LEU A 109 12.51 -11.06 33.71
CA LEU A 109 11.87 -12.29 33.20
C LEU A 109 12.86 -13.43 32.92
N LEU A 110 14.07 -13.12 32.45
CA LEU A 110 15.08 -14.11 32.06
C LEU A 110 16.12 -14.40 33.15
N GLY A 111 16.23 -13.53 34.16
CA GLY A 111 17.26 -13.63 35.19
C GLY A 111 18.68 -13.49 34.61
N ASP A 112 19.64 -14.18 35.22
CA ASP A 112 21.04 -14.25 34.77
C ASP A 112 21.31 -15.42 33.81
N ALA A 113 20.25 -16.04 33.26
CA ALA A 113 20.39 -17.16 32.34
C ALA A 113 21.11 -16.75 31.05
N PRO A 114 22.12 -17.52 30.59
CA PRO A 114 22.85 -17.21 29.38
C PRO A 114 21.95 -17.38 28.14
N ILE A 115 21.84 -16.33 27.31
CA ILE A 115 21.03 -16.32 26.09
C ILE A 115 21.96 -16.35 24.87
N GLY A 116 21.72 -17.30 23.97
CA GLY A 116 22.44 -17.39 22.69
C GLY A 116 21.92 -16.39 21.65
N GLU A 117 22.70 -16.09 20.61
CA GLU A 117 22.28 -15.17 19.54
C GLU A 117 21.05 -15.69 18.76
N THR A 118 20.87 -17.01 18.77
CA THR A 118 19.74 -17.70 18.14
C THR A 118 19.00 -18.57 19.15
N ARG A 119 17.74 -18.91 18.83
CA ARG A 119 16.93 -19.81 19.66
C ARG A 119 17.52 -21.21 19.76
N SER A 120 18.20 -21.70 18.72
CA SER A 120 18.91 -22.98 18.76
C SER A 120 20.09 -22.90 19.71
N GLN A 121 20.93 -21.87 19.61
CA GLN A 121 22.05 -21.69 20.53
C GLN A 121 21.58 -21.52 21.99
N THR A 122 20.47 -20.81 22.23
CA THR A 122 19.93 -20.70 23.60
C THR A 122 19.55 -22.06 24.14
N ARG A 123 18.95 -22.94 23.33
CA ARG A 123 18.62 -24.32 23.74
C ARG A 123 19.88 -25.14 24.01
N ASP A 124 20.88 -25.02 23.14
CA ASP A 124 22.13 -25.77 23.27
C ASP A 124 22.88 -25.33 24.53
N ILE A 125 22.93 -24.02 24.83
CA ILE A 125 23.55 -23.48 26.04
C ILE A 125 22.76 -23.89 27.29
N THR A 126 21.43 -23.80 27.28
CA THR A 126 20.64 -24.24 28.46
C THR A 126 20.76 -25.75 28.69
N LYS A 127 20.92 -26.53 27.63
CA LYS A 127 21.10 -27.98 27.73
C LYS A 127 22.49 -28.29 28.30
N ALA A 128 23.53 -27.66 27.77
CA ALA A 128 24.90 -27.82 28.28
C ALA A 128 25.03 -27.36 29.75
N ALA A 129 24.39 -26.26 30.13
CA ALA A 129 24.40 -25.80 31.52
C ALA A 129 23.65 -26.75 32.46
N ALA A 130 22.57 -27.39 32.00
CA ALA A 130 21.87 -28.39 32.79
C ALA A 130 22.68 -29.70 32.92
N GLU A 131 23.37 -30.13 31.86
CA GLU A 131 24.25 -31.30 31.88
C GLU A 131 25.48 -31.07 32.79
N GLU A 132 26.04 -29.85 32.82
CA GLU A 132 27.16 -29.49 33.71
C GLU A 132 26.74 -29.41 35.19
N GLU A 133 25.52 -28.94 35.48
CA GLU A 133 24.95 -28.92 36.84
C GLU A 133 24.59 -30.34 37.33
N GLU A 134 24.15 -31.23 36.43
CA GLU A 134 23.86 -32.64 36.73
C GLU A 134 25.15 -33.45 36.93
N GLU A 135 26.22 -33.18 36.18
CA GLU A 135 27.56 -33.76 36.43
C GLU A 135 28.19 -33.26 37.74
N GLU A 136 28.02 -31.97 38.12
CA GLU A 136 28.49 -31.47 39.43
C GLU A 136 27.70 -32.09 40.61
N GLU A 137 26.40 -32.33 40.47
CA GLU A 137 25.61 -33.03 41.50
C GLU A 137 25.98 -34.52 41.61
N GLU A 138 26.27 -35.22 40.50
CA GLU A 138 26.74 -36.62 40.54
C GLU A 138 28.16 -36.76 41.13
N GLU A 139 29.09 -35.83 40.86
CA GLU A 139 30.42 -35.84 41.49
C GLU A 139 30.38 -35.56 43.01
N GLU A 140 29.42 -34.76 43.50
CA GLU A 140 29.22 -34.55 44.95
C GLU A 140 28.56 -35.76 45.65
N GLU A 141 27.73 -36.56 44.96
CA GLU A 141 27.18 -37.81 45.53
C GLU A 141 28.22 -38.95 45.53
N ASP A 142 29.15 -39.00 44.57
CA ASP A 142 30.21 -40.03 44.50
C ASP A 142 31.35 -39.82 45.54
N GLU A 143 31.53 -38.61 46.09
CA GLU A 143 32.48 -38.38 47.21
C GLU A 143 31.95 -38.86 48.58
N GLU A 144 30.67 -39.25 48.70
CA GLU A 144 30.10 -39.80 49.95
C GLU A 144 29.94 -41.34 49.99
N GLU A 145 30.17 -42.09 48.90
CA GLU A 145 30.02 -43.57 48.87
C GLU A 145 31.21 -44.36 48.28
N GLU A 146 32.44 -44.14 48.78
CA GLU A 146 33.55 -45.11 48.60
C GLU A 146 33.65 -46.07 49.82
N GLU A 147 32.68 -47.00 49.92
CA GLU A 147 32.88 -48.35 50.47
C GLU A 147 31.82 -49.29 49.84
N ASP A 148 32.23 -50.11 48.86
CA ASP A 148 31.90 -51.56 48.70
C ASP A 148 31.62 -52.02 47.24
N ASP A 149 32.55 -52.83 46.73
CA ASP A 149 32.47 -53.92 45.73
C ASP A 149 31.57 -53.83 44.46
N GLY A 150 32.23 -53.69 43.30
CA GLY A 150 32.39 -54.82 42.35
C GLY A 150 31.40 -55.06 41.17
N VAL A 151 32.00 -55.23 39.97
CA VAL A 151 31.52 -55.98 38.75
C VAL A 151 30.39 -55.25 37.97
N GLU A 152 30.24 -55.19 36.64
CA GLU A 152 30.54 -56.08 35.50
C GLU A 152 30.35 -55.32 34.15
N ASP A 153 31.00 -55.84 33.11
CA ASP A 153 31.12 -55.42 31.70
C ASP A 153 29.78 -55.46 30.90
N GLY A 154 29.59 -54.62 29.86
CA GLY A 154 28.51 -54.87 28.87
C GLY A 154 28.01 -53.73 27.95
N ASN A 155 28.67 -53.56 26.80
CA ASN A 155 28.16 -53.51 25.41
C ASN A 155 26.71 -53.02 25.05
N GLU A 156 26.63 -52.24 23.94
CA GLU A 156 25.55 -52.08 22.91
C GLU A 156 25.11 -50.62 22.71
N GLU A 157 25.53 -49.95 21.63
CA GLU A 157 25.08 -49.98 20.21
C GLU A 157 24.19 -48.77 19.88
N GLU A 158 24.49 -48.22 18.70
CA GLU A 158 23.92 -47.03 18.07
C GLU A 158 22.40 -47.12 17.85
N ASP A 159 21.67 -46.02 18.07
CA ASP A 159 20.46 -45.77 17.29
C ASP A 159 20.21 -44.25 17.14
N GLU A 160 20.74 -43.69 16.05
CA GLU A 160 20.40 -42.36 15.55
C GLU A 160 18.98 -42.37 14.97
N GLU A 161 17.96 -42.12 15.79
CA GLU A 161 16.61 -41.83 15.30
C GLU A 161 16.55 -40.43 14.64
N VAL A 162 16.80 -40.41 13.32
CA VAL A 162 16.49 -39.28 12.45
C VAL A 162 14.97 -39.04 12.45
N THR A 163 14.51 -38.16 13.34
CA THR A 163 13.12 -37.69 13.37
C THR A 163 12.79 -36.95 12.08
N SER A 164 12.16 -37.66 11.13
CA SER A 164 11.59 -37.05 9.94
C SER A 164 10.45 -36.11 10.32
N LEU A 165 10.77 -34.84 10.58
CA LEU A 165 9.82 -33.76 10.76
C LEU A 165 9.02 -33.57 9.46
N LYS A 166 7.93 -34.33 9.33
CA LYS A 166 6.94 -34.17 8.26
C LYS A 166 6.31 -32.79 8.43
N ARG A 167 6.75 -31.84 7.60
CA ARG A 167 6.14 -30.51 7.41
C ARG A 167 4.75 -30.67 6.77
N THR A 168 3.78 -31.22 7.50
CA THR A 168 2.39 -31.39 7.04
C THR A 168 1.48 -30.24 7.48
N HIS A 169 1.93 -29.40 8.42
CA HIS A 169 1.05 -28.40 9.06
C HIS A 169 0.74 -27.19 8.16
N THR A 170 1.74 -26.67 7.43
CA THR A 170 1.58 -25.41 6.67
C THR A 170 0.65 -25.54 5.46
N MET A 171 0.61 -26.71 4.81
CA MET A 171 -0.28 -26.95 3.68
C MET A 171 -1.72 -27.26 4.13
N ALA A 172 -1.89 -27.85 5.31
CA ALA A 172 -3.21 -28.10 5.88
C ALA A 172 -3.90 -26.78 6.30
N GLU A 173 -3.16 -25.86 6.92
CA GLU A 173 -3.65 -24.55 7.33
C GLU A 173 -4.07 -23.69 6.13
N THR A 174 -3.23 -23.62 5.10
CA THR A 174 -3.55 -22.85 3.87
C THR A 174 -4.76 -23.41 3.13
N MET A 175 -5.00 -24.72 3.18
CA MET A 175 -6.20 -25.32 2.60
C MET A 175 -7.47 -25.00 3.40
N GLN A 176 -7.39 -24.96 4.74
CA GLN A 176 -8.50 -24.54 5.59
C GLN A 176 -8.83 -23.06 5.40
N GLU A 177 -7.82 -22.18 5.36
CA GLU A 177 -8.00 -20.75 5.11
C GLU A 177 -8.63 -20.48 3.72
N GLY A 178 -8.17 -21.19 2.68
CA GLY A 178 -8.74 -21.09 1.34
C GLY A 178 -10.23 -21.50 1.28
N GLN A 179 -10.62 -22.53 2.03
CA GLN A 179 -12.03 -22.94 2.13
C GLN A 179 -12.89 -21.91 2.87
N GLU A 180 -12.38 -21.28 3.92
CA GLU A 180 -13.09 -20.19 4.60
C GLU A 180 -13.25 -18.96 3.70
N PHE A 181 -12.21 -18.59 2.95
CA PHE A 181 -12.27 -17.47 2.01
C PHE A 181 -13.34 -17.68 0.93
N LEU A 182 -13.40 -18.89 0.35
CA LEU A 182 -14.43 -19.27 -0.63
C LEU A 182 -15.85 -19.23 -0.03
N LYS A 183 -16.01 -19.60 1.24
CA LYS A 183 -17.31 -19.48 1.94
C LYS A 183 -17.70 -18.01 2.12
N ARG A 184 -16.79 -17.14 2.54
CA ARG A 184 -17.03 -15.69 2.70
C ARG A 184 -17.37 -14.99 1.38
N GLN A 185 -16.73 -15.36 0.27
CA GLN A 185 -17.06 -14.79 -1.04
C GLN A 185 -18.46 -15.19 -1.53
N LYS A 186 -18.88 -16.44 -1.29
CA LYS A 186 -20.23 -16.91 -1.69
C LYS A 186 -21.33 -16.21 -0.90
N THR A 187 -21.12 -15.91 0.39
CA THR A 187 -22.13 -15.22 1.21
C THR A 187 -22.23 -13.73 0.91
N ASN A 188 -21.16 -13.07 0.49
CA ASN A 188 -21.18 -11.63 0.20
C ASN A 188 -21.64 -11.29 -1.23
N GLY A 189 -21.50 -12.22 -2.17
CA GLY A 189 -21.95 -12.03 -3.56
C GLY A 189 -23.46 -12.12 -3.78
N ASP A 190 -24.18 -12.87 -2.92
CA ASP A 190 -25.64 -13.04 -3.03
C ASP A 190 -26.44 -11.92 -2.36
N VAL A 191 -25.90 -11.24 -1.35
CA VAL A 191 -26.57 -10.09 -0.72
C VAL A 191 -26.61 -8.91 -1.70
N ALA A 192 -25.49 -8.63 -2.38
CA ALA A 192 -25.40 -7.53 -3.35
C ALA A 192 -26.31 -7.70 -4.59
N LYS A 193 -26.72 -8.92 -4.94
CA LYS A 193 -27.67 -9.16 -6.04
C LYS A 193 -29.13 -9.08 -5.62
N LYS A 194 -29.44 -9.26 -4.33
CA LYS A 194 -30.81 -9.20 -3.83
C LYS A 194 -31.26 -7.76 -3.61
N ASP A 195 -30.37 -6.91 -3.13
CA ASP A 195 -30.66 -5.48 -2.94
C ASP A 195 -30.80 -4.71 -4.27
N ALA A 196 -30.23 -5.22 -5.37
CA ALA A 196 -30.39 -4.63 -6.70
C ALA A 196 -31.70 -5.04 -7.41
N ALA A 197 -32.46 -5.99 -6.86
CA ALA A 197 -33.69 -6.51 -7.46
C ALA A 197 -34.98 -6.08 -6.74
N GLU A 198 -34.87 -5.44 -5.56
CA GLU A 198 -36.03 -4.89 -4.82
C GLU A 198 -36.30 -3.40 -5.08
N ASP A 199 -35.41 -2.70 -5.81
CA ASP A 199 -35.54 -1.28 -6.18
C ASP A 199 -35.83 -1.04 -7.69
N ALA A 200 -36.28 -2.08 -8.42
CA ALA A 200 -36.71 -2.01 -9.83
C ALA A 200 -38.17 -2.47 -9.98
#